data_AF-A0A954K8X8-F1
#
_entry.id   AF-A0A954K8X8-F1
#
_cell.length_a   1.000
_cell.length_b   1.000
_cell.length_c   1.000
_cell.angle_alpha   90.00
_cell.angle_beta   90.00
_cell.angle_gamma   90.00
#
_symmetry.space_group_name_H-M   'P 1'
#
loop_
_entity.id
_entity.type
_entity.pdbx_description
1 polymer ?
#
loop_
_entity_poly.entity_id
_entity_poly.type
_entity_poly.pdbx_seq_one_letter_code
_entity_poly.pdbx_strand_id
1 'polypeptide(L)'
;MQDITHILQALEAGEVAATDQLLPVVYAELQRLARQKLAHEAPGQTLTATALVHEAYLRLVGQTAEQQWDHRGHFFAAAAESMRRILIENARRKKRLKHGGEHDRVDLP
;
A
#
# COMPACT_ATOMS: atom_id res chain seq x y z
N MET A 1 25.20 5.85 7.17
CA MET A 1 23.74 5.88 7.34
C MET A 1 23.21 6.68 6.15
N GLN A 2 22.81 6.01 5.07
CA GLN A 2 22.53 6.65 3.78
C GLN A 2 21.13 7.28 3.79
N ASP A 3 21.07 8.56 3.42
CA ASP A 3 19.88 9.40 3.49
C ASP A 3 18.80 8.99 2.48
N ILE A 4 17.67 8.51 2.99
CA ILE A 4 16.47 8.11 2.22
C ILE A 4 15.90 9.24 1.35
N THR A 5 16.29 10.48 1.62
CA THR A 5 15.96 11.63 0.76
C THR A 5 16.71 11.58 -0.57
N HIS A 6 18.01 11.26 -0.56
CA HIS A 6 18.82 11.09 -1.78
C HIS A 6 18.31 9.93 -2.64
N ILE A 7 17.74 8.93 -1.97
CA ILE A 7 17.19 7.70 -2.53
C ILE A 7 15.90 7.98 -3.31
N LEU A 8 15.02 8.80 -2.75
CA LEU A 8 13.78 9.22 -3.40
C LEU A 8 14.05 10.18 -4.56
N GLN A 9 15.04 11.08 -4.42
CA GLN A 9 15.48 11.96 -5.50
C GLN A 9 16.08 11.19 -6.69
N ALA A 10 16.88 10.15 -6.43
CA ALA A 10 17.41 9.30 -7.51
C ALA A 10 16.32 8.48 -8.22
N LEU A 11 15.27 8.09 -7.48
CA LEU A 11 14.09 7.41 -8.03
C LEU A 11 13.26 8.35 -8.93
N GLU A 12 13.08 9.61 -8.52
CA GLU A 12 12.43 10.65 -9.33
C GLU A 12 13.25 11.02 -10.58
N ALA A 13 14.58 11.04 -10.45
CA ALA A 13 15.50 11.30 -11.57
C ALA A 13 15.59 10.13 -12.56
N GLY A 14 14.95 8.99 -12.28
CA GLY A 14 14.99 7.80 -13.15
C GLY A 14 16.31 7.05 -13.14
N GLU A 15 17.16 7.24 -12.13
CA GLU A 15 18.45 6.55 -12.03
C GLU A 15 18.24 5.10 -11.54
N VAL A 16 18.19 4.18 -12.53
CA VAL A 16 17.92 2.75 -12.34
C VAL A 16 18.92 2.08 -11.38
N ALA A 17 20.20 2.50 -11.39
CA ALA A 17 21.24 1.89 -10.58
C ALA A 17 21.13 2.19 -9.07
N ALA A 18 20.70 3.40 -8.71
CA ALA A 18 20.38 3.75 -7.32
C ALA A 18 19.08 3.06 -6.88
N THR A 19 18.13 2.91 -7.79
CA THR A 19 16.82 2.30 -7.54
C THR A 19 16.93 0.83 -7.08
N ASP A 20 17.83 0.04 -7.67
CA ASP A 20 17.97 -1.41 -7.38
C ASP A 20 18.51 -1.72 -5.97
N GLN A 21 19.41 -0.90 -5.42
CA GLN A 21 19.95 -1.12 -4.07
C GLN A 21 18.98 -0.70 -2.97
N LEU A 22 18.00 0.14 -3.31
CA LEU A 22 17.26 0.95 -2.35
C LEU A 22 15.78 0.63 -2.30
N LEU A 23 15.23 0.10 -3.40
CA LEU A 23 13.92 -0.54 -3.44
C LEU A 23 13.69 -1.55 -2.30
N PRO A 24 14.64 -2.44 -1.94
CA PRO A 24 14.42 -3.41 -0.87
C PRO A 24 14.17 -2.77 0.50
N VAL A 25 14.86 -1.65 0.80
CA VAL A 25 14.73 -0.96 2.10
C VAL A 25 13.39 -0.23 2.19
N VAL A 26 13.01 0.50 1.13
CA VAL A 26 11.72 1.19 1.06
C VAL A 26 10.58 0.16 1.10
N TYR A 27 10.71 -0.94 0.36
CA TYR A 27 9.73 -2.03 0.36
C TYR A 27 9.55 -2.67 1.73
N ALA A 28 10.64 -2.91 2.48
CA ALA A 28 10.57 -3.45 3.82
C ALA A 28 9.81 -2.52 4.79
N GLU A 29 10.06 -1.21 4.71
CA GLU A 29 9.35 -0.21 5.51
C GLU A 29 7.86 -0.12 5.15
N LEU A 30 7.53 -0.14 3.86
CA LEU A 30 6.15 -0.20 3.39
C LEU A 30 5.45 -1.48 3.84
N GLN A 31 6.14 -2.63 3.82
CA GLN A 31 5.58 -3.89 4.27
C GLN A 31 5.33 -3.89 5.79
N ARG A 32 6.23 -3.28 6.57
CA ARG A 32 6.02 -3.07 8.02
C ARG A 32 4.78 -2.22 8.29
N LEU A 33 4.64 -1.11 7.58
CA LEU A 33 3.50 -0.21 7.68
C LEU A 33 2.18 -0.91 7.28
N ALA A 34 2.20 -1.67 6.20
CA ALA A 34 1.05 -2.44 5.72
C ALA A 34 0.62 -3.51 6.73
N ARG A 35 1.57 -4.24 7.34
CA ARG A 35 1.27 -5.21 8.41
C ARG A 35 0.64 -4.53 9.62
N GLN A 36 1.18 -3.39 10.05
CA GLN A 36 0.61 -2.63 11.16
C GLN A 36 -0.82 -2.18 10.86
N LYS A 37 -1.11 -1.70 9.64
CA LYS A 37 -2.46 -1.31 9.23
C LYS A 37 -3.42 -2.51 9.22
N LEU A 38 -3.02 -3.63 8.62
CA LEU A 38 -3.83 -4.84 8.56
C LEU A 38 -4.10 -5.46 9.94
N ALA A 39 -3.21 -5.27 10.92
CA ALA A 39 -3.44 -5.73 12.29
C ALA A 39 -4.63 -5.04 12.99
N HIS A 40 -5.06 -3.87 12.50
CA HIS A 40 -6.23 -3.16 13.01
C HIS A 40 -7.53 -3.52 12.26
N GLU A 41 -7.45 -4.37 11.24
CA GLU A 41 -8.61 -4.81 10.46
C GLU A 41 -9.27 -6.04 11.10
N ALA A 42 -10.57 -6.21 10.84
CA ALA A 42 -11.31 -7.38 11.33
C ALA A 42 -10.72 -8.69 10.76
N PRO A 43 -10.74 -9.81 11.50
CA PRO A 43 -10.28 -11.12 11.02
C PRO A 43 -10.97 -11.56 9.72
N GLY A 44 -10.32 -12.44 8.95
CA GLY A 44 -10.84 -12.92 7.67
C GLY A 44 -10.61 -11.97 6.48
N GLN A 45 -9.56 -11.13 6.56
CA GLN A 45 -9.09 -10.39 5.39
C GLN A 45 -8.39 -11.33 4.39
N THR A 46 -8.76 -11.20 3.12
CA THR A 46 -8.05 -11.83 2.00
C THR A 46 -6.92 -10.94 1.47
N LEU A 47 -6.93 -9.65 1.82
CA LEU A 47 -5.91 -8.70 1.42
C LEU A 47 -4.65 -8.92 2.28
N THR A 48 -3.54 -9.23 1.61
CA THR A 48 -2.23 -9.44 2.25
C THR A 48 -1.44 -8.14 2.33
N ALA A 49 -0.46 -8.07 3.23
CA ALA A 49 0.43 -6.91 3.32
C ALA A 49 1.16 -6.63 2.00
N THR A 50 1.62 -7.69 1.33
CA THR A 50 2.25 -7.62 0.00
C THR A 50 1.30 -7.01 -1.03
N ALA A 51 0.05 -7.47 -1.10
CA ALA A 51 -0.95 -6.92 -2.02
C ALA A 51 -1.24 -5.44 -1.74
N LEU A 52 -1.38 -5.08 -0.46
CA LEU A 52 -1.62 -3.70 -0.04
C LEU A 52 -0.45 -2.76 -0.42
N VAL A 53 0.80 -3.22 -0.28
CA VAL A 53 1.98 -2.47 -0.70
C VAL A 53 2.00 -2.25 -2.21
N HIS A 54 1.76 -3.30 -3.01
CA HIS A 54 1.77 -3.18 -4.46
C HIS A 54 0.67 -2.25 -4.97
N GLU A 55 -0.55 -2.37 -4.44
CA GLU A 55 -1.66 -1.48 -4.84
C GLU A 55 -1.38 -0.03 -4.42
N ALA A 56 -0.83 0.20 -3.23
CA ALA A 56 -0.43 1.54 -2.78
C ALA A 56 0.65 2.13 -3.69
N TYR A 57 1.66 1.35 -4.06
CA TYR A 57 2.73 1.77 -4.98
C TYR A 57 2.18 2.17 -6.35
N LEU A 58 1.30 1.35 -6.94
CA LEU A 58 0.66 1.67 -8.22
C LEU A 58 -0.17 2.97 -8.15
N ARG A 59 -0.85 3.23 -7.03
CA ARG A 59 -1.60 4.49 -6.84
C ARG A 59 -0.68 5.71 -6.72
N LEU A 60 0.46 5.56 -6.06
CA LEU A 60 1.43 6.65 -5.89
C LEU A 60 2.17 6.97 -7.19
N VAL A 61 2.57 5.95 -7.95
CA VAL A 61 3.29 6.13 -9.23
C VAL A 61 2.33 6.47 -10.38
N GLY A 62 1.09 5.97 -10.34
CA GLY A 62 0.05 6.26 -11.33
C GLY A 62 -0.56 7.65 -11.20
N GLN A 63 -0.43 8.31 -10.04
CA GLN A 63 -0.90 9.68 -9.78
C GLN A 63 0.21 10.72 -9.97
N THR A 64 0.78 10.76 -11.17
CA THR A 64 1.51 11.89 -11.77
C THR A 64 3.04 11.78 -11.80
N ALA A 65 3.57 11.99 -13.01
CA ALA A 65 4.96 12.33 -13.31
C ALA A 65 5.37 13.76 -12.84
N GLU A 66 4.54 14.43 -12.03
CA GLU A 66 4.73 15.80 -11.54
C GLU A 66 4.72 15.89 -10.00
N GLN A 67 4.50 14.76 -9.29
CA GLN A 67 4.47 14.74 -7.83
C GLN A 67 5.90 14.70 -7.28
N GLN A 68 6.45 15.87 -6.92
CA GLN A 68 7.74 15.97 -6.23
C GLN A 68 7.58 15.59 -4.75
N TRP A 69 8.29 14.57 -4.31
CA TRP A 69 8.35 14.11 -2.93
C TRP A 69 9.42 14.89 -2.17
N ASP A 70 9.03 16.03 -1.58
CA ASP A 70 9.95 16.92 -0.83
C ASP A 70 10.85 16.21 0.20
N HIS A 71 10.37 15.15 0.85
CA HIS A 71 11.16 14.38 1.81
C HIS A 71 10.57 13.00 2.11
N ARG A 72 11.38 12.11 2.72
CA ARG A 72 11.01 10.75 3.17
C ARG A 72 9.65 10.70 3.87
N GLY A 73 9.43 11.59 4.83
CA GLY A 73 8.19 11.64 5.61
C GLY A 73 6.94 11.84 4.74
N HIS A 74 7.04 12.63 3.68
CA HIS A 74 5.92 12.92 2.78
C HIS A 74 5.55 11.66 1.97
N PHE A 75 6.54 10.94 1.43
CA PHE A 75 6.31 9.68 0.71
C PHE A 75 5.63 8.64 1.61
N PHE A 76 6.15 8.40 2.82
CA PHE A 76 5.56 7.41 3.72
C PHE A 76 4.18 7.84 4.23
N ALA A 77 3.93 9.13 4.42
CA ALA A 77 2.61 9.64 4.75
C ALA A 77 1.61 9.42 3.61
N ALA A 78 2.00 9.70 2.36
CA ALA A 78 1.19 9.45 1.19
C ALA A 78 0.92 7.95 1.00
N ALA A 79 1.93 7.10 1.22
CA ALA A 79 1.76 5.65 1.21
C ALA A 79 0.79 5.17 2.30
N ALA A 80 0.92 5.68 3.53
CA ALA A 80 0.02 5.36 4.63
C ALA A 80 -1.43 5.73 4.33
N GLU A 81 -1.64 6.90 3.71
CA GLU A 81 -2.95 7.39 3.31
C GLU A 81 -3.53 6.57 2.15
N SER A 82 -2.72 6.24 1.14
CA SER A 82 -3.12 5.35 0.04
C SER A 82 -3.55 3.97 0.56
N MET A 83 -2.76 3.37 1.46
CA MET A 83 -3.08 2.09 2.10
C MET A 83 -4.40 2.17 2.88
N ARG A 84 -4.63 3.26 3.62
CA ARG A 84 -5.90 3.47 4.34
C ARG A 84 -7.09 3.50 3.38
N ARG A 85 -6.98 4.22 2.26
CA ARG A 85 -8.05 4.29 1.25
C ARG A 85 -8.35 2.93 0.64
N ILE A 86 -7.32 2.14 0.31
CA ILE A 86 -7.46 0.77 -0.20
C ILE A 86 -8.23 -0.10 0.80
N LEU A 87 -7.87 -0.06 2.09
CA LEU A 87 -8.56 -0.84 3.13
C LEU A 87 -10.04 -0.43 3.27
N ILE A 88 -10.33 0.86 3.26
CA ILE A 88 -11.71 1.38 3.27
C ILE A 88 -12.49 0.89 2.04
N GLU A 89 -11.90 0.97 0.85
CA GLU A 89 -12.53 0.48 -0.37
C GLU A 89 -12.78 -1.02 -0.32
N ASN A 90 -11.82 -1.81 0.18
CA ASN A 90 -11.97 -3.25 0.34
C ASN A 90 -13.11 -3.59 1.31
N ALA A 91 -13.17 -2.90 2.46
CA ALA A 91 -14.26 -3.04 3.42
C ALA A 91 -15.62 -2.67 2.79
N ARG A 92 -15.69 -1.56 2.04
CA ARG A 92 -16.89 -1.17 1.29
C ARG A 92 -17.29 -2.23 0.25
N ARG A 93 -16.33 -2.76 -0.52
CA ARG A 93 -16.58 -3.81 -1.53
C ARG A 93 -17.09 -5.10 -0.90
N LYS A 94 -16.59 -5.49 0.27
CA LYS A 94 -17.06 -6.64 1.04
C LYS A 94 -18.49 -6.47 1.55
N LYS A 95 -18.86 -5.25 1.97
CA LYS A 95 -20.22 -4.92 2.43
C LYS A 95 -21.23 -4.74 1.28
N ARG A 96 -20.80 -4.69 0.02
CA ARG A 96 -21.74 -4.61 -1.10
C ARG A 96 -22.52 -5.92 -1.19
N LEU A 97 -23.83 -5.80 -1.44
CA LEU A 97 -24.67 -6.94 -1.80
C LEU A 97 -24.07 -7.62 -3.04
N LYS A 98 -23.67 -8.87 -2.90
CA LYS A 98 -23.19 -9.73 -4.00
C LYS A 98 -23.81 -11.12 -3.84
N HIS A 99 -24.28 -11.71 -4.94
CA HIS A 99 -24.69 -13.12 -5.07
C HIS A 99 -25.42 -13.72 -3.84
N GLY A 100 -26.60 -13.18 -3.51
CA GLY A 100 -27.39 -13.66 -2.36
C GLY A 100 -26.89 -13.14 -1.01
N GLY A 101 -26.33 -11.92 -0.95
CA GLY A 101 -25.80 -11.31 0.29
C GLY A 101 -26.82 -11.06 1.41
N GLU A 102 -28.10 -11.36 1.16
CA GLU A 102 -29.17 -11.41 2.18
C GLU A 102 -29.46 -12.85 2.67
N HIS A 103 -28.78 -13.85 2.12
CA HIS A 103 -28.96 -15.24 2.49
C HIS A 103 -28.00 -15.61 3.62
N ASP A 104 -28.54 -16.25 4.64
CA ASP A 104 -27.75 -16.80 5.75
C ASP A 104 -26.90 -17.99 5.28
N ARG A 105 -25.66 -18.04 5.78
CA ARG A 105 -24.80 -19.22 5.60
C ARG A 105 -25.36 -20.36 6.43
N VAL A 106 -25.69 -21.46 5.78
CA VAL A 106 -26.07 -22.74 6.40
C VAL A 106 -25.01 -23.78 6.10
N ASP A 107 -24.61 -24.55 7.11
CA ASP A 107 -23.73 -25.70 6.92
C ASP A 107 -24.53 -26.83 6.24
N LEU A 108 -23.96 -27.40 5.19
CA LEU A 108 -24.54 -28.56 4.50
C LEU A 108 -24.07 -29.85 5.19
N PRO A 109 -24.96 -30.84 5.36
CA PRO A 109 -24.65 -32.13 6.00
C PRO A 109 -23.69 -32.99 5.17
#